data_AF-A0A382Z9K3-F1
#
_entry.id   AF-A0A382Z9K3-F1
#
_cell.length_a   1.000
_cell.length_b   1.000
_cell.length_c   1.000
_cell.angle_alpha   90.00
_cell.angle_beta   90.00
_cell.angle_gamma   90.00
#
_symmetry.space_group_name_H-M   'P 1'
#
loop_
_entity.id
_entity.type
_entity.pdbx_description
1 polymer ?
#
loop_
_entity_poly.entity_id
_entity_poly.type
_entity_poly.pdbx_seq_one_letter_code
_entity_poly.pdbx_strand_id
1 'polypeptide(L)'
;VSAQVLPGQGLQKRVKLPDHDRGGTGRLRSLLTGDSMEPQGPGRMLVRGVRLETYAYNDGQRIVDLIIEAPECLFDARTRIASSSGPMTATRAGGDLSLKGVGFEWQQQTLRLVVHNDVRTILKQRLSIEREEVE
;
A
#
# COMPACT_ATOMS: atom_id res chain seq x y z
N VAL A 1 1.26 19.48 -11.97
CA VAL A 1 2.55 19.80 -11.31
C VAL A 1 3.38 18.54 -11.24
N SER A 2 4.39 18.46 -12.08
CA SER A 2 5.30 17.30 -12.20
C SER A 2 6.37 17.46 -11.13
N ALA A 3 6.49 16.50 -10.21
CA ALA A 3 7.57 16.51 -9.23
C ALA A 3 8.89 16.18 -9.95
N GLN A 4 9.67 17.20 -10.31
CA GLN A 4 11.04 17.03 -10.76
C GLN A 4 11.91 16.76 -9.53
N VAL A 5 12.55 15.59 -9.49
CA VAL A 5 13.59 15.28 -8.51
C VAL A 5 14.87 15.95 -9.01
N LEU A 6 15.34 16.96 -8.26
CA LEU A 6 16.60 17.66 -8.53
C LEU A 6 17.80 16.72 -8.26
N PRO A 7 18.81 16.67 -9.15
CA PRO A 7 20.01 15.86 -8.93
C PRO A 7 20.82 16.44 -7.77
N GLY A 8 21.10 15.60 -6.76
CA GLY A 8 21.91 15.96 -5.58
C GLY A 8 21.28 15.72 -4.21
N GLN A 9 20.01 15.31 -4.14
CA GLN A 9 19.33 15.03 -2.86
C GLN A 9 19.54 13.59 -2.41
N GLY A 10 20.69 13.32 -1.81
CA GLY A 10 20.92 12.10 -1.05
C GLY A 10 20.01 12.10 0.18
N LEU A 11 19.14 11.08 0.29
CA LEU A 11 18.32 10.78 1.46
C LEU A 11 17.30 11.87 1.88
N GLN A 12 16.04 11.69 1.50
CA GLN A 12 14.93 12.40 2.12
C GLN A 12 14.50 11.68 3.41
N LYS A 13 14.31 12.42 4.52
CA LYS A 13 13.74 11.88 5.78
C LYS A 13 12.23 12.17 5.84
N ARG A 14 11.45 11.26 6.45
CA ARG A 14 9.98 11.35 6.62
C ARG A 14 9.24 11.50 5.29
N VAL A 15 9.14 10.38 4.59
CA VAL A 15 8.55 10.23 3.27
C VAL A 15 7.03 10.26 3.37
N LYS A 16 6.37 10.99 2.47
CA LYS A 16 4.92 10.96 2.26
C LYS A 16 4.62 11.03 0.77
N LEU A 17 4.06 9.96 0.23
CA LEU A 17 3.68 9.83 -1.17
C LEU A 17 2.17 9.57 -1.25
N PRO A 18 1.34 10.62 -1.31
CA PRO A 18 -0.10 10.46 -1.42
C PRO A 18 -0.51 10.05 -2.84
N ASP A 19 -1.54 9.22 -2.92
CA ASP A 19 -2.22 8.86 -4.16
C ASP A 19 -3.69 9.26 -4.10
N HIS A 20 -4.05 10.22 -4.95
CA HIS A 20 -5.42 10.74 -5.04
C HIS A 20 -6.12 10.20 -6.28
N ASP A 21 -7.43 10.05 -6.20
CA ASP A 21 -8.31 9.77 -7.33
C ASP A 21 -8.33 10.96 -8.30
N ARG A 22 -7.41 10.97 -9.28
CA ARG A 22 -7.32 12.05 -10.27
C ARG A 22 -8.38 11.98 -11.36
N GLY A 23 -9.05 10.83 -11.51
CA GLY A 23 -10.06 10.61 -12.56
C GLY A 23 -11.50 10.82 -12.10
N GLY A 24 -11.73 10.91 -10.79
CA GLY A 24 -13.06 11.08 -10.22
C GLY A 24 -13.10 12.14 -9.12
N THR A 25 -13.19 11.68 -7.88
CA THR A 25 -13.58 12.47 -6.72
C THR A 25 -12.49 13.37 -6.13
N GLY A 26 -11.24 13.22 -6.55
CA GLY A 26 -10.09 13.89 -5.93
C GLY A 26 -9.71 13.33 -4.55
N ARG A 27 -10.43 12.33 -4.04
CA ARG A 27 -10.21 11.75 -2.70
C ARG A 27 -8.87 11.02 -2.60
N LEU A 28 -8.28 11.01 -1.41
CA LEU A 28 -7.06 10.26 -1.13
C LEU A 28 -7.41 8.76 -1.09
N ARG A 29 -6.80 7.97 -1.97
CA ARG A 29 -7.03 6.52 -2.07
C ARG A 29 -6.01 5.73 -1.26
N SER A 30 -4.75 6.15 -1.29
CA SER A 30 -3.69 5.56 -0.48
C SER A 30 -2.60 6.56 -0.10
N LEU A 31 -1.84 6.24 0.93
CA LEU A 31 -0.69 7.02 1.39
C LEU A 31 0.47 6.06 1.70
N LEU A 32 1.58 6.22 0.98
CA LEU A 32 2.83 5.56 1.32
C LEU A 32 3.68 6.50 2.17
N THR A 33 4.07 6.01 3.34
CA THR A 33 5.00 6.69 4.25
C THR A 33 6.24 5.84 4.49
N GLY A 34 7.31 6.51 4.90
CA GLY A 34 8.58 5.85 5.23
C GLY A 34 9.50 6.76 6.03
N ASP A 35 10.48 6.16 6.69
CA ASP A 35 11.49 6.86 7.47
C ASP A 35 12.45 7.62 6.56
N SER A 36 12.84 6.98 5.45
CA SER A 36 13.71 7.57 4.47
C SER A 36 13.41 7.14 3.03
N MET A 37 13.86 7.97 2.08
CA MET A 37 13.77 7.68 0.65
C MET A 37 15.05 8.08 -0.07
N GLU A 38 15.62 7.16 -0.84
CA GLU A 38 16.88 7.30 -1.55
C GLU A 38 16.70 6.99 -3.05
N PRO A 39 17.16 7.86 -3.96
CA PRO A 39 17.16 7.54 -5.39
C PRO A 39 18.01 6.29 -5.69
N GLN A 40 17.48 5.38 -6.50
CA GLN A 40 18.19 4.18 -6.99
C GLN A 40 18.39 4.21 -8.52
N GLY A 41 18.12 5.36 -9.13
CA GLY A 41 18.16 5.57 -10.57
C GLY A 41 16.98 6.41 -11.05
N PRO A 42 16.83 6.61 -12.37
CA PRO A 42 15.77 7.43 -12.93
C PRO A 42 14.37 6.97 -12.49
N GLY A 43 13.66 7.82 -11.76
CA GLY A 43 12.28 7.58 -11.32
C GLY A 43 12.09 6.45 -10.30
N ARG A 44 13.16 5.82 -9.80
CA ARG A 44 13.09 4.72 -8.82
C ARG A 44 13.66 5.16 -7.49
N MET A 45 12.90 4.94 -6.43
CA MET A 45 13.24 5.36 -5.07
C MET A 45 13.17 4.16 -4.13
N LEU A 46 14.22 3.92 -3.36
CA LEU A 46 14.17 2.98 -2.24
C LEU A 46 13.58 3.70 -1.02
N VAL A 47 12.50 3.18 -0.48
CA VAL A 47 11.85 3.69 0.73
C VAL A 47 12.10 2.69 1.87
N ARG A 48 12.51 3.17 3.04
CA ARG A 48 12.75 2.36 4.25
C ARG A 48 11.74 2.68 5.33
N GLY A 49 11.43 1.70 6.19
CA GLY A 49 10.42 1.83 7.25
C GLY A 49 9.02 2.02 6.67
N VAL A 50 8.66 1.19 5.68
CA VAL A 50 7.48 1.41 4.84
C VAL A 50 6.21 1.14 5.62
N ARG A 51 5.29 2.08 5.54
CA ARG A 51 3.89 1.92 5.90
C ARG A 51 3.01 2.49 4.80
N LEU A 52 2.17 1.66 4.20
CA LEU A 52 1.18 2.05 3.20
C LEU A 52 -0.22 1.88 3.76
N GLU A 53 -1.02 2.93 3.69
CA GLU A 53 -2.43 2.92 4.08
C GLU A 53 -3.31 3.04 2.83
N THR A 54 -4.40 2.28 2.78
CA THR A 54 -5.51 2.54 1.87
C THR A 54 -6.67 3.15 2.64
N TYR A 55 -7.50 3.92 1.94
CA TYR A 55 -8.62 4.61 2.54
C TYR A 55 -9.94 4.26 1.86
N ALA A 56 -10.92 3.96 2.69
CA ALA A 56 -12.32 3.95 2.30
C ALA A 56 -13.02 5.21 2.82
N TYR A 57 -14.23 5.45 2.34
CA TYR A 57 -15.04 6.60 2.76
C TYR A 57 -16.44 6.12 3.12
N ASN A 58 -16.86 6.38 4.35
CA ASN A 58 -18.22 6.14 4.83
C ASN A 58 -18.86 7.48 5.18
N ASP A 59 -19.99 7.83 4.57
CA ASP A 59 -20.68 9.12 4.75
C ASP A 59 -19.77 10.35 4.63
N GLY A 60 -18.79 10.28 3.71
CA GLY A 60 -17.81 11.34 3.50
C GLY A 60 -16.64 11.35 4.50
N GLN A 61 -16.71 10.59 5.59
CA GLN A 61 -15.61 10.40 6.52
C GLN A 61 -14.60 9.39 5.98
N ARG A 62 -13.33 9.80 5.93
CA ARG A 62 -12.21 8.92 5.54
C ARG A 62 -11.89 7.95 6.68
N ILE A 63 -11.85 6.66 6.37
CA ILE A 63 -11.43 5.60 7.26
C ILE A 63 -10.21 4.89 6.67
N VAL A 64 -9.26 4.49 7.53
CA VAL A 64 -8.18 3.58 7.12
C VAL A 64 -8.81 2.21 6.90
N ASP A 65 -8.59 1.61 5.74
CA ASP A 65 -9.12 0.28 5.43
C ASP A 65 -8.02 -0.78 5.60
N LEU A 66 -6.95 -0.69 4.81
CA LEU A 66 -5.82 -1.60 4.87
C LEU A 66 -4.53 -0.86 5.25
N ILE A 67 -3.71 -1.52 6.06
CA ILE A 67 -2.36 -1.09 6.43
C ILE A 67 -1.40 -2.16 5.94
N ILE A 68 -0.36 -1.77 5.19
CA ILE A 68 0.72 -2.65 4.74
C ILE A 68 2.03 -2.13 5.30
N GLU A 69 2.82 -3.00 5.92
CA GLU A 69 4.10 -2.66 6.54
C GLU A 69 5.19 -3.57 6.00
N ALA A 70 6.35 -2.99 5.70
CA ALA A 70 7.53 -3.70 5.23
C ALA A 70 8.81 -2.94 5.63
N PRO A 71 9.96 -3.62 5.82
CA PRO A 71 11.22 -2.95 6.13
C PRO A 71 11.65 -1.96 5.04
N GLU A 72 11.42 -2.31 3.77
CA GLU A 72 11.74 -1.48 2.62
C GLU A 72 10.90 -1.84 1.39
N CYS A 73 10.79 -0.91 0.45
CA CYS A 73 10.26 -1.14 -0.89
C CYS A 73 10.92 -0.23 -1.92
N LEU A 74 11.00 -0.67 -3.18
CA LEU A 74 11.28 0.18 -4.32
C LEU A 74 9.98 0.77 -4.85
N PHE A 75 9.93 2.09 -4.97
CA PHE A 75 8.84 2.81 -5.62
C PHE A 75 9.29 3.31 -6.99
N ASP A 76 8.58 2.91 -8.04
CA ASP A 76 8.74 3.43 -9.40
C ASP A 76 7.68 4.51 -9.66
N ALA A 77 8.13 5.76 -9.77
CA ALA A 77 7.25 6.91 -9.96
C ALA A 77 6.56 6.95 -11.34
N ARG A 78 7.13 6.27 -12.35
CA ARG A 78 6.60 6.19 -13.71
C ARG A 78 5.47 5.17 -13.79
N THR A 79 5.68 3.97 -13.26
CA THR A 79 4.66 2.91 -13.26
C THR A 79 3.69 3.02 -12.09
N ARG A 80 4.03 3.81 -11.06
CA ARG A 80 3.26 3.99 -9.82
C ARG A 80 3.09 2.66 -9.06
N ILE A 81 4.15 1.87 -9.06
CA ILE A 81 4.23 0.58 -8.37
C ILE A 81 5.21 0.71 -7.21
N ALA A 82 4.81 0.25 -6.02
CA ALA A 82 5.71 -0.02 -4.90
C ALA A 82 5.91 -1.53 -4.78
N SER A 83 7.14 -2.00 -4.78
CA SER A 83 7.43 -3.43 -4.68
C SER A 83 8.55 -3.73 -3.70
N SER A 84 8.50 -4.91 -3.10
CA SER A 84 9.56 -5.42 -2.24
C SER A 84 9.76 -6.90 -2.51
N SER A 85 10.97 -7.40 -2.31
CA SER A 85 11.26 -8.85 -2.22
C SER A 85 11.30 -9.33 -0.76
N GLY A 86 11.21 -8.41 0.21
CA GLY A 86 11.33 -8.69 1.64
C GLY A 86 10.02 -9.13 2.30
N PRO A 87 10.05 -9.38 3.62
CA PRO A 87 8.86 -9.72 4.38
C PRO A 87 7.91 -8.53 4.46
N MET A 88 6.61 -8.83 4.51
CA MET A 88 5.56 -7.84 4.65
C MET A 88 4.43 -8.34 5.55
N THR A 89 3.71 -7.41 6.16
CA THR A 89 2.44 -7.67 6.84
C THR A 89 1.37 -6.73 6.32
N ALA A 90 0.17 -7.24 6.08
CA ALA A 90 -1.00 -6.43 5.80
C ALA A 90 -2.07 -6.71 6.84
N THR A 91 -2.70 -5.67 7.36
CA THR A 91 -3.77 -5.77 8.35
C THR A 91 -4.90 -4.85 7.95
N ARG A 92 -6.13 -5.35 8.04
CA ARG A 92 -7.29 -4.46 7.99
C ARG A 92 -7.33 -3.67 9.27
N ALA A 93 -7.64 -2.38 9.20
CA ALA A 93 -7.66 -1.50 10.37
C ALA A 93 -8.65 -1.97 11.45
N GLY A 94 -9.73 -2.66 11.05
CA GLY A 94 -10.68 -3.31 11.95
C GLY A 94 -10.15 -4.56 12.68
N GLY A 95 -8.99 -5.10 12.29
CA GLY A 95 -8.33 -6.24 12.94
C GLY A 95 -8.91 -7.62 12.63
N ASP A 96 -9.95 -7.67 11.79
CA ASP A 96 -10.68 -8.84 11.30
C ASP A 96 -9.91 -9.60 10.20
N LEU A 97 -8.91 -8.99 9.58
CA LEU A 97 -8.03 -9.61 8.59
C LEU A 97 -6.56 -9.29 8.87
N SER A 98 -5.70 -10.30 8.83
CA SER A 98 -4.25 -10.16 8.80
C SER A 98 -3.64 -11.10 7.77
N LEU A 99 -2.65 -10.59 7.03
CA LEU A 99 -1.86 -11.30 6.05
C LEU A 99 -0.38 -11.08 6.37
N LYS A 100 0.41 -12.14 6.25
CA LYS A 100 1.87 -12.09 6.21
C LYS A 100 2.35 -12.74 4.93
N GLY A 101 3.47 -12.29 4.39
CA GLY A 101 4.08 -12.90 3.22
C GLY A 101 5.48 -12.36 2.96
N VAL A 102 6.10 -12.87 1.90
CA VAL A 102 7.40 -12.45 1.39
C VAL A 102 7.24 -12.02 -0.06
N GLY A 103 7.68 -10.81 -0.33
CA GLY A 103 7.55 -10.15 -1.60
C GLY A 103 6.14 -9.63 -1.87
N PHE A 104 6.05 -8.40 -2.34
CA PHE A 104 4.77 -7.80 -2.74
C PHE A 104 4.92 -6.78 -3.86
N GLU A 105 3.79 -6.50 -4.52
CA GLU A 105 3.58 -5.34 -5.38
C GLU A 105 2.28 -4.62 -4.99
N TRP A 106 2.38 -3.32 -4.80
CA TRP A 106 1.24 -2.41 -4.71
C TRP A 106 1.14 -1.57 -5.97
N GLN A 107 0.04 -1.74 -6.71
CA GLN A 107 -0.24 -1.03 -7.95
C GLN A 107 -1.22 0.10 -7.68
N GLN A 108 -0.74 1.36 -7.61
CA GLN A 108 -1.59 2.50 -7.23
C GLN A 108 -2.72 2.77 -8.22
N GLN A 109 -2.52 2.47 -9.51
CA GLN A 109 -3.52 2.75 -10.53
C GLN A 109 -4.80 1.92 -10.31
N THR A 110 -4.63 0.64 -10.02
CA THR A 110 -5.71 -0.34 -9.84
C THR A 110 -6.06 -0.62 -8.39
N LEU A 111 -5.34 -0.01 -7.43
CA LEU A 111 -5.45 -0.28 -5.99
C LEU A 111 -5.29 -1.77 -5.65
N ARG A 112 -4.38 -2.45 -6.33
CA ARG A 112 -4.19 -3.90 -6.19
C ARG A 112 -2.93 -4.20 -5.40
N LEU A 113 -3.07 -5.03 -4.37
CA LEU A 113 -1.97 -5.70 -3.69
C LEU A 113 -1.80 -7.11 -4.26
N VAL A 114 -0.59 -7.44 -4.67
CA VAL A 114 -0.16 -8.80 -5.01
C VAL A 114 0.92 -9.20 -4.01
N VAL A 115 0.79 -10.40 -3.43
CA VAL A 115 1.77 -10.97 -2.50
C VAL A 115 2.24 -12.29 -3.06
N HIS A 116 3.55 -12.51 -3.11
CA HIS A 116 4.14 -13.55 -3.95
C HIS A 116 4.35 -14.88 -3.22
N ASN A 117 5.04 -14.86 -2.07
CA ASN A 117 5.51 -16.09 -1.42
C ASN A 117 5.14 -16.12 0.06
N ASP A 118 5.17 -17.32 0.65
CA ASP A 118 4.96 -17.58 2.08
C ASP A 118 3.71 -16.89 2.65
N VAL A 119 2.65 -16.86 1.85
CA VAL A 119 1.43 -16.13 2.18
C VAL A 119 0.65 -16.88 3.25
N ARG A 120 0.51 -16.25 4.41
CA ARG A 120 -0.35 -16.72 5.50
C ARG A 120 -1.41 -15.69 5.79
N THR A 121 -2.66 -16.11 5.73
CA THR A 121 -3.82 -15.26 5.99
C THR A 121 -4.56 -15.75 7.24
N ILE A 122 -4.96 -14.83 8.11
CA ILE A 122 -5.80 -15.05 9.28
C ILE A 122 -7.03 -14.17 9.13
N LEU A 123 -8.20 -14.81 9.03
CA LEU A 123 -9.51 -14.15 9.12
C LEU A 123 -10.05 -14.35 10.53
N LYS A 124 -10.34 -13.25 11.22
CA LYS A 124 -11.01 -13.23 12.54
C LYS A 124 -12.48 -12.84 12.38
N GLN A 125 -13.14 -13.45 11.42
CA GLN A 125 -14.57 -13.32 11.22
C GLN A 125 -15.20 -14.70 11.19
N ARG A 126 -16.44 -14.79 11.68
CA ARG A 126 -17.23 -16.02 11.57
C ARG A 126 -17.57 -16.23 10.10
N LEU A 127 -17.16 -17.36 9.55
CA LEU A 127 -17.63 -17.80 8.24
C LEU A 127 -18.95 -18.54 8.45
N SER A 128 -20.00 -18.08 7.76
CA SER A 128 -21.30 -18.72 7.73
C SER A 128 -21.51 -19.30 6.34
N ILE A 129 -22.05 -20.52 6.25
CA ILE A 129 -22.56 -21.05 4.99
C ILE A 129 -24.05 -20.79 5.00
N GLU A 130 -24.53 -19.87 4.16
CA GLU A 130 -25.95 -19.75 3.88
C GLU A 130 -26.34 -20.97 3.03
N ARG A 131 -27.26 -21.79 3.54
CA ARG A 131 -27.92 -22.83 2.75
C ARG A 131 -29.22 -22.21 2.23
N GLU A 132 -29.35 -22.05 0.92
CA GLU A 132 -30.66 -21.93 0.30
C GLU A 132 -31.37 -23.29 0.49
N GLU A 133 -32.41 -23.31 1.32
CA GLU A 133 -33.37 -24.39 1.32
C GLU A 133 -34.18 -24.26 0.02
N VAL A 134 -33.99 -25.22 -0.90
CA VAL A 134 -34.84 -25.35 -2.08
C VAL A 134 -36.14 -26.00 -1.62
N GLU A 135 -37.22 -25.22 -1.65
CA GLU A 135 -38.61 -25.70 -1.45
C GLU A 135 -39.14 -26.45 -2.68
#